data_AF-A0A966KXF8-F1
#
_entry.id   AF-A0A966KXF8-F1
#
_cell.length_a   1.000
_cell.length_b   1.000
_cell.length_c   1.000
_cell.angle_alpha   90.00
_cell.angle_beta   90.00
_cell.angle_gamma   90.00
#
_symmetry.space_group_name_H-M   'P 1'
#
loop_
_entity.id
_entity.type
_entity.pdbx_description
1 polymer ?
#
loop_
_entity_poly.entity_id
_entity_poly.type
_entity_poly.pdbx_seq_one_letter_code
_entity_poly.pdbx_strand_id
1 'polypeptide(L)' 'PVVATRVGALPEVLGDAAAWAEPSDPDSLAAAITSLLDDPTLVASLLTEGRRRVESHDWSASADAMASLYSAVVDAR' A
#
# COMPACT_ATOMS: atom_id res chain seq x y z
N PRO A 1 8.94 -2.65 6.87
CA PRO A 1 7.85 -3.51 6.35
C PRO A 1 6.53 -3.10 7.03
N VAL A 2 5.38 -3.40 6.44
CA VAL A 2 4.05 -3.10 7.00
C VAL A 2 3.32 -4.41 7.26
N VAL A 3 2.65 -4.52 8.42
CA VAL A 3 1.64 -5.55 8.68
C VAL A 3 0.26 -4.91 8.56
N ALA A 4 -0.63 -5.53 7.78
CA ALA A 4 -1.95 -4.99 7.50
C ALA A 4 -2.99 -6.09 7.38
N THR A 5 -4.28 -5.72 7.40
CA THR A 5 -5.39 -6.64 7.08
C THR A 5 -5.89 -6.36 5.67
N ARG A 6 -6.44 -7.38 4.99
CA ARG A 6 -6.99 -7.23 3.63
C ARG A 6 -8.38 -6.59 3.64
N VAL A 7 -8.48 -5.37 4.17
CA VAL A 7 -9.73 -4.63 4.31
C VAL A 7 -9.62 -3.26 3.64
N GLY A 8 -10.72 -2.81 3.02
CA GLY A 8 -10.81 -1.50 2.39
C GLY A 8 -9.83 -1.36 1.23
N ALA A 9 -9.14 -0.21 1.16
CA ALA A 9 -8.18 0.10 0.11
C ALA A 9 -6.81 -0.57 0.31
N LEU A 10 -6.56 -1.25 1.43
CA LEU A 10 -5.23 -1.78 1.74
C LEU A 10 -4.73 -2.82 0.72
N PRO A 11 -5.54 -3.79 0.24
CA PRO A 11 -5.10 -4.72 -0.80
C PRO A 11 -4.66 -4.01 -2.09
N GLU A 12 -5.36 -2.93 -2.46
CA GLU A 12 -5.04 -2.10 -3.62
C GLU A 12 -3.79 -1.26 -3.39
N VAL A 13 -3.62 -0.66 -2.20
CA VAL A 13 -2.49 0.22 -1.91
C VAL A 13 -1.21 -0.55 -1.64
N LEU A 14 -1.29 -1.72 -0.99
CA LEU A 14 -0.12 -2.47 -0.52
C LEU A 14 0.24 -3.66 -1.42
N GLY A 15 -0.74 -4.36 -2.00
CA GLY A 15 -0.53 -5.58 -2.78
C GLY A 15 0.48 -6.54 -2.13
N ASP A 16 1.59 -6.82 -2.81
CA ASP A 16 2.63 -7.76 -2.33
C ASP A 16 3.64 -7.13 -1.36
N ALA A 17 3.49 -5.84 -1.01
CA ALA A 17 4.42 -5.11 -0.15
C ALA A 17 4.08 -5.17 1.35
N ALA A 18 3.12 -6.01 1.75
CA ALA A 18 2.70 -6.16 3.14
C ALA A 18 2.68 -7.62 3.60
N ALA A 19 2.99 -7.82 4.88
CA ALA A 19 2.60 -9.02 5.59
C ALA A 19 1.13 -8.90 5.98
N TRP A 20 0.35 -9.94 5.71
CA TRP A 20 -1.10 -9.90 5.89
C TRP A 20 -1.52 -10.67 7.15
N ALA A 21 -2.31 -10.01 7.99
CA ALA A 21 -3.00 -10.60 9.13
C ALA A 21 -4.52 -10.66 8.87
N GLU A 22 -5.21 -11.55 9.57
CA GLU A 22 -6.66 -11.66 9.49
C GLU A 22 -7.36 -10.53 10.28
N PRO A 23 -8.49 -9.99 9.76
CA PRO A 23 -9.23 -8.95 10.46
C PRO A 23 -9.77 -9.45 11.80
N SER A 24 -9.63 -8.62 12.84
CA SER A 24 -10.12 -8.92 14.20
C SER A 24 -9.51 -10.19 14.82
N ASP A 25 -8.34 -10.61 14.35
CA ASP A 25 -7.60 -11.77 14.87
C ASP A 25 -6.24 -11.33 15.44
N PRO A 26 -6.12 -11.18 16.77
CA PRO A 26 -4.86 -10.82 17.43
C PRO A 26 -3.74 -11.86 17.25
N ASP A 27 -4.08 -13.15 17.15
CA ASP A 27 -3.09 -14.23 17.01
C ASP A 27 -2.49 -14.22 15.61
N SER A 28 -3.30 -13.98 14.58
CA SER A 28 -2.83 -13.77 13.21
C SER A 28 -1.90 -12.54 13.11
N LEU A 29 -2.26 -11.44 13.78
CA LEU A 29 -1.41 -10.24 13.84
C LEU A 29 -0.07 -10.54 14.53
N ALA A 30 -0.10 -11.23 15.67
CA ALA A 30 1.12 -11.62 16.40
C ALA A 30 2.02 -12.50 15.52
N ALA A 31 1.46 -13.51 14.85
CA ALA A 31 2.21 -14.39 13.96
C ALA A 31 2.85 -13.62 12.80
N ALA A 32 2.13 -12.67 12.19
CA ALA A 32 2.67 -11.83 11.12
C ALA A 32 3.83 -10.96 11.62
N ILE A 33 3.71 -10.34 12.80
CA ILE A 33 4.79 -9.55 13.40
C ILE A 33 6.01 -10.43 13.71
N THR A 34 5.80 -11.59 14.35
CA THR A 34 6.88 -12.54 14.67
C THR A 34 7.61 -13.00 13.41
N SER A 35 6.89 -13.32 12.33
CA SER A 35 7.52 -13.72 11.06
C SER A 35 8.49 -12.66 10.51
N LEU A 36 8.18 -11.37 10.70
CA LEU A 36 9.05 -10.27 10.26
C LEU A 36 10.26 -10.07 11.16
N LEU A 37 10.15 -10.41 12.44
CA LEU A 37 11.28 -10.35 13.38
C LEU A 37 12.27 -11.49 13.13
N ASP A 38 11.75 -12.67 12.76
CA ASP A 38 12.55 -13.88 12.60
C ASP A 38 13.13 -14.07 11.19
N ASP A 39 12.54 -13.44 10.16
CA ASP A 39 12.96 -13.58 8.77
C ASP A 39 13.39 -12.23 8.13
N PRO A 40 14.70 -11.89 8.19
CA PRO A 40 15.24 -10.71 7.52
C PRO A 40 15.10 -10.74 5.99
N THR A 41 15.01 -11.92 5.36
CA THR A 41 14.85 -12.06 3.91
C THR A 41 13.44 -11.68 3.49
N LEU A 42 12.42 -12.09 4.25
CA LEU A 42 11.05 -11.63 4.08
C LEU A 42 10.97 -10.10 4.18
N VAL A 43 11.61 -9.51 5.19
CA VAL A 43 11.66 -8.04 5.34
C VAL A 43 12.27 -7.37 4.11
N ALA A 44 13.40 -7.87 3.60
CA ALA A 44 14.05 -7.32 2.42
C ALA A 44 13.17 -7.39 1.15
N SER A 45 12.43 -8.49 0.98
CA SER A 45 11.47 -8.65 -0.12
C SER A 45 10.34 -7.62 -0.02
N LEU A 46 9.71 -7.50 1.14
CA LEU A 46 8.61 -6.53 1.35
C LEU A 46 9.06 -5.08 1.18
N LEU A 47 10.29 -4.75 1.59
CA LEU A 47 10.85 -3.41 1.36
C LEU A 47 11.10 -3.13 -0.13
N THR A 48 11.55 -4.14 -0.89
CA THR A 48 11.73 -4.02 -2.33
C THR A 48 10.40 -3.74 -3.02
N GLU A 49 9.37 -4.53 -2.72
CA GLU A 49 8.05 -4.33 -3.34
C GLU A 49 7.39 -3.03 -2.87
N GLY A 50 7.57 -2.65 -1.61
CA GLY A 50 7.08 -1.37 -1.09
C GLY A 50 7.69 -0.17 -1.84
N ARG A 51 9.00 -0.21 -2.11
CA ARG A 51 9.67 0.84 -2.90
C ARG A 51 9.15 0.92 -4.32
N ARG A 52 9.01 -0.22 -5.01
CA ARG A 52 8.41 -0.27 -6.35
C ARG A 52 7.00 0.33 -6.36
N ARG A 53 6.21 0.06 -5.32
CA ARG A 53 4.81 0.52 -5.26
C ARG A 53 4.67 2.02 -5.00
N VAL A 54 5.58 2.62 -4.22
CA VAL A 54 5.59 4.07 -3.98
C VAL A 54 5.81 4.85 -5.28
N GLU A 55 6.59 4.32 -6.22
CA GLU A 55 6.84 4.97 -7.52
C GLU A 55 5.55 5.24 -8.32
N SER A 56 4.49 4.45 -8.11
CA SER A 56 3.19 4.64 -8.78
C SER A 56 2.20 5.50 -7.99
N HIS A 57 2.54 5.93 -6.77
CA HIS A 57 1.66 6.67 -5.86
C HIS A 57 2.24 8.05 -5.56
N ASP A 58 2.21 8.93 -6.56
CA ASP A 58 2.63 10.32 -6.46
C ASP A 58 1.42 11.27 -6.29
N TRP A 59 1.49 12.12 -5.28
CA TRP A 59 0.49 13.15 -5.02
C TRP A 59 0.47 14.23 -6.11
N SER A 60 1.62 14.54 -6.71
CA SER A 60 1.72 15.56 -7.76
C SER A 60 0.95 15.10 -9.00
N ALA A 61 1.19 13.86 -9.45
CA ALA A 61 0.42 13.25 -10.53
C ALA A 61 -1.10 13.25 -10.27
N SER A 62 -1.52 12.98 -9.03
CA SER A 62 -2.95 13.02 -8.65
C SER A 62 -3.53 14.44 -8.73
N ALA A 63 -2.78 15.44 -8.25
CA ALA A 63 -3.18 16.84 -8.31
C ALA A 63 -3.27 17.35 -9.76
N ASP A 64 -2.30 17.01 -10.60
CA ASP A 64 -2.27 17.39 -12.01
C ASP A 64 -3.43 16.79 -12.80
N ALA A 65 -3.76 15.52 -12.54
CA ALA A 65 -4.91 14.85 -13.13
C ALA A 65 -6.23 15.54 -12.73
N MET A 66 -6.38 15.91 -11.45
CA MET A 66 -7.56 16.60 -10.95
C MET A 66 -7.69 18.02 -11.52
N ALA A 67 -6.58 18.77 -11.57
CA ALA A 67 -6.56 20.11 -12.16
C ALA A 67 -6.91 20.08 -13.64
N SER A 68 -6.37 19.11 -14.38
CA SER A 68 -6.68 18.91 -15.81
C SER A 68 -8.16 18.61 -16.03
N LEU A 69 -8.76 17.78 -15.18
CA LEU A 69 -10.20 17.49 -15.21
C LEU A 69 -11.03 18.75 -14.98
N TYR A 70 -10.66 19.57 -13.99
CA TYR A 70 -11.36 20.82 -13.70
C TYR A 70 -11.28 21.80 -14.88
N SER A 71 -10.10 22.00 -15.46
CA SER A 71 -9.93 22.85 -16.64
C SER A 71 -10.78 22.35 -17.82
N ALA A 72 -10.78 21.05 -18.09
CA ALA A 72 -11.57 20.48 -19.19
C ALA A 72 -13.08 20.72 -19.03
N VAL A 73 -13.61 20.66 -17.80
CA VAL A 73 -15.04 20.92 -17.52
C VAL A 73 -15.36 22.41 -17.63
N VAL A 74 -14.44 23.30 -17.24
CA VAL A 74 -14.61 24.75 -17.38
C VAL A 74 -14.59 25.17 -18.85
N ASP A 75 -13.64 24.65 -19.63
CA ASP A 75 -13.45 25.02 -21.05
C ASP A 75 -14.55 24.45 -21.97
N ALA A 76 -15.26 23.41 -21.54
CA ALA A 76 -16.38 22.82 -22.27
C ALA A 76 -17.71 23.60 -22.14
N ARG A 77 -17.72 24.73 -21.42
CA ARG A 77 -18.87 25.62 -21.26
C ARG A 77 -18.83 26.78 -22.25
#